data_AF-A0A554JI67-F1
#
_entry.id   AF-A0A554JI67-F1
#
_cell.length_a   1.000
_cell.length_b   1.000
_cell.length_c   1.000
_cell.angle_alpha   90.00
_cell.angle_beta   90.00
_cell.angle_gamma   90.00
#
_symmetry.space_group_name_H-M   'P 1'
#
loop_
_entity.id
_entity.type
_entity.pdbx_description
1 polymer ?
#
loop_
_entity_poly.entity_id
_entity_poly.type
_entity_poly.pdbx_seq_one_letter_code
_entity_poly.pdbx_strand_id
1 'polypeptide(L)'
;MTDPDCRNRKRHDLTNQEWVKYQLDCNLDREIRDVLLHASFIEGVIIAESEKYHTFPYQDEKGKFRSFWKALNLLKGKMNDEFNPINEMRELRNELIHGIAKNGFDQKTIERKRDSLYCLILKVYNGNFMNNKFKERFDVSTQKLTQVNDLSLLNCDDIKRNSFDT
;
A
#
# COMPACT_ATOMS: atom_id res chain seq x y z
N MET A 1 3.79 12.16 -27.42
CA MET A 1 4.23 11.09 -26.50
C MET A 1 3.05 10.16 -26.34
N THR A 2 3.16 8.93 -26.84
CA THR A 2 2.11 7.91 -26.80
C THR A 2 1.95 7.40 -25.38
N ASP A 3 0.77 7.64 -24.84
CA ASP A 3 0.21 7.09 -23.60
C ASP A 3 0.53 5.59 -23.47
N PRO A 4 1.27 5.14 -22.43
CA PRO A 4 1.52 3.73 -22.23
C PRO A 4 0.21 3.08 -21.77
N ASP A 5 -0.49 2.45 -22.71
CA ASP A 5 -1.81 1.85 -22.54
C ASP A 5 -1.97 1.11 -21.19
N CYS A 6 -2.51 1.84 -20.20
CA CYS A 6 -2.75 1.35 -18.84
C CYS A 6 -3.70 0.14 -18.83
N ARG A 7 -4.39 -0.14 -19.95
CA ARG A 7 -5.43 -1.16 -20.09
C ARG A 7 -4.90 -2.53 -20.55
N ASN A 8 -3.68 -2.60 -21.08
CA ASN A 8 -3.19 -3.78 -21.81
C ASN A 8 -2.06 -4.57 -21.11
N ARG A 9 -1.76 -4.32 -19.84
CA ARG A 9 -0.76 -5.12 -19.10
C ARG A 9 -1.36 -6.48 -18.68
N LYS A 10 -0.82 -7.59 -19.22
CA LYS A 10 -1.19 -8.98 -18.90
C LYS A 10 -1.10 -9.25 -17.38
N ARG A 11 -1.79 -10.30 -16.87
CA ARG A 11 -1.74 -10.73 -15.46
C ARG A 11 -0.31 -11.14 -15.01
N HIS A 12 0.50 -10.19 -14.58
CA HIS A 12 1.71 -10.47 -13.82
C HIS A 12 1.69 -9.56 -12.59
N ASP A 13 2.13 -10.09 -11.46
CA ASP A 13 2.32 -9.30 -10.24
C ASP A 13 3.31 -8.18 -10.57
N LEU A 14 2.82 -6.94 -10.61
CA LEU A 14 3.67 -5.79 -10.83
C LEU A 14 4.64 -5.68 -9.65
N THR A 15 5.93 -5.52 -9.96
CA THR A 15 6.91 -5.12 -8.95
C THR A 15 6.55 -3.74 -8.39
N ASN A 16 7.01 -3.42 -7.18
CA ASN A 16 6.78 -2.10 -6.57
C ASN A 16 7.23 -0.96 -7.51
N GLN A 17 8.36 -1.12 -8.20
CA GLN A 17 8.85 -0.14 -9.17
C GLN A 17 7.96 0.01 -10.42
N GLU A 18 7.53 -1.10 -11.01
CA GLU A 18 6.59 -1.07 -12.16
C GLU A 18 5.27 -0.42 -11.79
N TRP A 19 4.88 -0.56 -10.54
CA TRP A 19 3.68 0.04 -10.02
C TRP A 19 3.83 1.53 -9.73
N VAL A 20 4.93 1.98 -9.11
CA VAL A 20 5.16 3.42 -8.89
C VAL A 20 5.12 4.15 -10.24
N LYS A 21 5.68 3.52 -11.28
CA LYS A 21 5.55 4.00 -12.66
C LYS A 21 4.09 4.03 -13.13
N TYR A 22 3.32 2.96 -12.93
CA TYR A 22 1.90 2.92 -13.30
C TYR A 22 1.09 4.07 -12.70
N GLN A 23 1.34 4.45 -11.44
CA GLN A 23 0.62 5.56 -10.81
C GLN A 23 0.95 6.94 -11.36
N LEU A 24 2.20 7.12 -11.82
CA LEU A 24 2.69 8.38 -12.37
C LEU A 24 2.32 8.51 -13.84
N ASP A 25 2.27 7.38 -14.55
CA ASP A 25 2.00 7.31 -15.98
C ASP A 25 0.49 7.29 -16.29
N CYS A 26 -0.34 6.72 -15.42
CA CYS A 26 -1.78 6.70 -15.60
C CYS A 26 -2.43 7.95 -15.00
N ASN A 27 -3.36 8.59 -15.72
CA ASN A 27 -4.23 9.68 -15.25
C ASN A 27 -5.24 9.20 -14.19
N LEU A 28 -4.75 8.63 -13.09
CA LEU A 28 -5.57 8.31 -11.92
C LEU A 28 -6.01 9.61 -11.24
N ASP A 29 -7.21 9.59 -10.69
CA ASP A 29 -7.67 10.64 -9.78
C ASP A 29 -6.62 10.84 -8.68
N ARG A 30 -6.37 12.11 -8.34
CA ARG A 30 -5.39 12.50 -7.33
C ARG A 30 -5.61 11.76 -6.02
N GLU A 31 -6.85 11.63 -5.56
CA GLU A 31 -7.16 11.00 -4.27
C GLU A 31 -6.79 9.52 -4.26
N ILE A 32 -7.04 8.82 -5.38
CA ILE A 32 -6.66 7.41 -5.55
C ILE A 32 -5.14 7.29 -5.62
N ARG A 33 -4.48 8.15 -6.40
CA ARG A 33 -3.03 8.14 -6.56
C ARG A 33 -2.33 8.37 -5.23
N ASP A 34 -2.80 9.31 -4.43
CA ASP A 34 -2.18 9.67 -3.15
C ASP A 34 -2.31 8.51 -2.14
N VAL A 35 -3.50 7.93 -1.97
CA VAL A 35 -3.71 6.75 -1.10
C VAL A 35 -2.81 5.59 -1.51
N LEU A 36 -2.76 5.32 -2.81
CA LEU A 36 -1.91 4.28 -3.35
C LEU A 36 -0.42 4.60 -3.04
N LEU A 37 0.06 5.83 -3.27
CA LEU A 37 1.46 6.23 -3.01
C LEU A 37 1.84 5.98 -1.55
N HIS A 38 0.96 6.33 -0.61
CA HIS A 38 1.16 6.07 0.82
C HIS A 38 1.32 4.58 1.14
N ALA A 39 0.50 3.70 0.53
CA ALA A 39 0.66 2.25 0.68
C ALA A 39 2.05 1.79 0.20
N SER A 40 2.52 2.29 -0.94
CA SER A 40 3.83 1.89 -1.47
C SER A 40 5.02 2.49 -0.70
N PHE A 41 4.85 3.65 -0.07
CA PHE A 41 5.84 4.15 0.88
C PHE A 41 5.97 3.23 2.09
N ILE A 42 4.84 2.76 2.65
CA ILE A 42 4.84 1.75 3.72
C ILE A 42 5.56 0.49 3.23
N GLU A 43 5.21 -0.02 2.05
CA GLU A 43 5.88 -1.21 1.46
C GLU A 43 7.40 -1.01 1.34
N GLY A 44 7.84 0.17 0.88
CA GLY A 44 9.26 0.51 0.75
C GLY A 44 9.99 0.52 2.09
N VAL A 45 9.36 1.04 3.16
CA VAL A 45 9.92 1.00 4.52
C VAL A 45 10.06 -0.44 5.02
N ILE A 46 9.06 -1.29 4.80
CA ILE A 46 9.12 -2.72 5.17
C ILE A 46 10.25 -3.44 4.45
N ILE A 47 10.37 -3.23 3.14
CA ILE A 47 11.43 -3.84 2.34
C ILE A 47 12.80 -3.43 2.89
N ALA A 48 13.03 -2.13 3.06
CA ALA A 48 14.31 -1.63 3.54
C ALA A 48 14.65 -2.07 4.97
N GLU A 49 13.65 -2.17 5.86
CA GLU A 49 13.90 -2.67 7.21
C GLU A 49 14.24 -4.17 7.19
N SER A 50 13.62 -4.95 6.30
CA SER A 50 13.90 -6.38 6.19
C SER A 50 15.33 -6.70 5.74
N GLU A 51 15.97 -5.78 5.01
CA GLU A 51 17.35 -5.92 4.54
C GLU A 51 18.36 -5.99 5.69
N LYS A 52 18.06 -5.35 6.83
CA LYS A 52 18.92 -5.42 8.03
C LYS A 52 19.04 -6.82 8.61
N TYR A 53 18.10 -7.70 8.30
CA TYR A 53 17.98 -9.04 8.89
C TYR A 53 18.38 -10.16 7.93
N HIS A 54 18.88 -9.84 6.73
CA HIS A 54 19.28 -10.86 5.77
C HIS A 54 20.38 -10.38 4.81
N THR A 55 21.55 -11.05 4.86
CA THR A 55 22.78 -10.76 4.08
C THR A 55 22.81 -11.44 2.70
N PHE A 56 21.77 -11.33 1.88
CA PHE A 56 21.82 -11.81 0.49
C PHE A 56 21.15 -10.82 -0.46
N PRO A 57 21.68 -10.66 -1.69
CA PRO A 57 21.48 -9.49 -2.53
C PRO A 57 20.02 -9.25 -2.86
N TYR A 58 19.77 -8.02 -3.28
CA TYR A 58 18.51 -7.39 -3.65
C TYR A 58 17.67 -8.15 -4.70
N GLN A 59 18.16 -9.29 -5.18
CA GLN A 59 17.63 -10.09 -6.26
C GLN A 59 17.75 -11.58 -5.91
N ASP A 60 16.70 -12.36 -6.19
CA ASP A 60 16.87 -13.82 -6.25
C ASP A 60 17.89 -14.20 -7.35
N GLU A 61 18.27 -15.47 -7.44
CA GLU A 61 19.22 -15.99 -8.44
C GLU A 61 18.84 -15.66 -9.91
N LYS A 62 17.63 -15.14 -10.14
CA LYS A 62 17.08 -14.74 -11.44
C LYS A 62 16.90 -13.23 -11.59
N GLY A 63 17.43 -12.40 -10.68
CA GLY A 63 17.30 -10.95 -10.78
C GLY A 63 15.99 -10.39 -10.20
N LYS A 64 15.11 -11.19 -9.59
CA LYS A 64 13.80 -10.71 -9.12
C LYS A 64 13.91 -10.08 -7.74
N PHE A 65 13.39 -8.86 -7.62
CA PHE A 65 13.22 -8.14 -6.36
C PHE A 65 12.49 -9.00 -5.32
N ARG A 66 12.92 -8.94 -4.05
CA ARG A 66 12.16 -9.60 -2.96
C ARG A 66 10.72 -9.10 -2.98
N SER A 67 9.78 -10.04 -3.02
CA SER A 67 8.36 -9.70 -2.89
C SER A 67 8.13 -9.07 -1.51
N PHE A 68 7.34 -7.98 -1.47
CA PHE A 68 6.92 -7.34 -0.22
C PHE A 68 6.42 -8.36 0.81
N TRP A 69 5.71 -9.40 0.35
CA TRP A 69 5.26 -10.52 1.19
C TRP A 69 6.39 -11.23 1.94
N LYS A 70 7.55 -11.47 1.32
CA LYS A 70 8.70 -12.06 2.00
C LYS A 70 9.28 -11.11 3.05
N ALA A 71 9.41 -9.82 2.71
CA ALA A 71 9.87 -8.80 3.66
C ALA A 71 8.95 -8.69 4.88
N LEU A 72 7.64 -8.68 4.65
CA LEU A 72 6.61 -8.66 5.68
C LEU A 72 6.70 -9.88 6.60
N ASN A 73 6.86 -11.08 6.04
CA ASN A 73 7.01 -12.31 6.84
C ASN A 73 8.27 -12.33 7.71
N LEU A 74 9.39 -11.80 7.20
CA LEU A 74 10.65 -11.71 7.97
C LEU A 74 10.51 -10.79 9.20
N LEU A 75 9.68 -9.75 9.08
CA LEU A 75 9.46 -8.77 10.12
C LEU A 75 8.25 -9.08 11.01
N LYS A 76 7.51 -10.18 10.75
CA LYS A 76 6.28 -10.54 11.48
C LYS A 76 6.45 -10.50 13.00
N GLY A 77 7.54 -11.07 13.53
CA GLY A 77 7.82 -11.09 14.97
C GLY A 77 8.18 -9.73 15.58
N LYS A 78 8.37 -8.68 14.77
CA LYS A 78 8.73 -7.31 15.21
C LYS A 78 7.57 -6.33 15.10
N MET A 79 6.57 -6.66 14.31
CA MET A 79 5.45 -5.78 13.98
C MET A 79 4.28 -5.90 14.96
N ASN A 80 4.29 -6.86 15.89
CA ASN A 80 3.19 -7.12 16.82
C ASN A 80 1.83 -7.08 16.09
N ASP A 81 0.91 -6.22 16.53
CA ASP A 81 -0.45 -6.08 15.99
C ASP A 81 -0.51 -5.33 14.64
N GLU A 82 0.61 -4.79 14.16
CA GLU A 82 0.70 -4.06 12.87
C GLU A 82 0.84 -5.00 11.68
N PHE A 83 1.22 -6.26 11.88
CA PHE A 83 1.37 -7.21 10.77
C PHE A 83 0.07 -7.40 9.97
N ASN A 84 -1.04 -7.64 10.65
CA ASN A 84 -2.33 -7.87 10.03
C ASN A 84 -2.82 -6.66 9.20
N PRO A 85 -2.89 -5.42 9.74
CA PRO A 85 -3.32 -4.28 8.95
C PRO A 85 -2.37 -3.96 7.79
N ILE A 86 -1.06 -4.23 7.91
CA ILE A 86 -0.11 -4.09 6.79
C ILE A 86 -0.41 -5.13 5.69
N ASN A 87 -0.74 -6.37 6.05
CA ASN A 87 -1.12 -7.37 5.05
C ASN A 87 -2.46 -7.01 4.37
N GLU A 88 -3.48 -6.65 5.15
CA GLU A 88 -4.79 -6.22 4.65
C GLU A 88 -4.63 -5.03 3.69
N MET A 89 -3.78 -4.05 4.03
CA MET A 89 -3.46 -2.90 3.17
C MET A 89 -2.92 -3.35 1.82
N ARG A 90 -1.97 -4.29 1.80
CA ARG A 90 -1.37 -4.82 0.56
C ARG A 90 -2.40 -5.57 -0.28
N GLU A 91 -3.22 -6.42 0.33
CA GLU A 91 -4.27 -7.16 -0.37
C GLU A 91 -5.28 -6.21 -1.03
N LEU A 92 -5.78 -5.24 -0.27
CA LEU A 92 -6.74 -4.26 -0.76
C LEU A 92 -6.15 -3.34 -1.83
N ARG A 93 -4.89 -2.91 -1.66
CA ARG A 93 -4.15 -2.14 -2.68
C ARG A 93 -4.07 -2.92 -3.99
N ASN A 94 -3.67 -4.20 -3.95
CA ASN A 94 -3.60 -5.04 -5.14
C ASN A 94 -4.97 -5.26 -5.78
N GLU A 95 -6.01 -5.49 -4.97
CA GLU A 95 -7.37 -5.63 -5.45
C GLU A 95 -7.84 -4.36 -6.18
N LEU A 96 -7.65 -3.18 -5.57
CA LEU A 96 -8.01 -1.89 -6.13
C LEU A 96 -7.31 -1.64 -7.47
N ILE A 97 -6.01 -1.89 -7.55
CA ILE A 97 -5.21 -1.70 -8.77
C ILE A 97 -5.71 -2.62 -9.88
N HIS A 98 -5.87 -3.91 -9.58
CA HIS A 98 -6.30 -4.88 -10.58
C HIS A 98 -7.75 -4.64 -11.02
N GLY A 99 -8.60 -4.13 -10.13
CA GLY A 99 -9.96 -3.71 -10.46
C GLY A 99 -9.98 -2.51 -11.42
N ILE A 100 -9.20 -1.46 -11.12
CA ILE A 100 -9.08 -0.27 -11.99
C ILE A 100 -8.50 -0.65 -13.36
N ALA A 101 -7.37 -1.35 -13.39
CA ALA A 101 -6.67 -1.67 -14.64
C ALA A 101 -7.52 -2.53 -15.60
N LYS A 102 -8.44 -3.34 -15.07
CA LYS A 102 -9.34 -4.20 -15.85
C LYS A 102 -10.67 -3.53 -16.18
N ASN A 103 -10.89 -2.27 -15.79
CA ASN A 103 -12.21 -1.62 -15.78
C ASN A 103 -13.28 -2.50 -15.08
N GLY A 104 -12.86 -3.27 -14.07
CA GLY A 104 -13.71 -4.24 -13.39
C GLY A 104 -14.52 -3.65 -12.24
N PHE A 105 -14.20 -2.42 -11.82
CA PHE A 105 -14.90 -1.71 -10.74
C PHE A 105 -15.60 -0.46 -11.28
N ASP A 106 -16.82 -0.22 -10.80
CA ASP A 106 -17.46 1.08 -10.94
C ASP A 106 -16.80 2.12 -10.01
N GLN A 107 -17.10 3.39 -10.27
CA GLN A 107 -16.53 4.51 -9.52
C GLN A 107 -16.82 4.43 -8.02
N LYS A 108 -18.05 4.03 -7.64
CA LYS A 108 -18.47 3.88 -6.25
C LYS A 108 -17.66 2.81 -5.51
N THR A 109 -17.32 1.72 -6.19
CA THR A 109 -16.50 0.62 -5.66
C THR A 109 -15.04 1.07 -5.50
N ILE A 110 -14.52 1.82 -6.47
CA ILE A 110 -13.18 2.43 -6.40
C ILE A 110 -13.07 3.36 -5.20
N GLU A 111 -14.02 4.28 -5.01
CA GLU A 111 -14.06 5.22 -3.88
C GLU A 111 -14.12 4.49 -2.54
N ARG A 112 -15.02 3.51 -2.40
CA ARG A 112 -15.10 2.69 -1.17
C ARG A 112 -13.78 1.98 -0.85
N LYS A 113 -13.16 1.36 -1.85
CA LYS A 113 -11.89 0.64 -1.65
C LYS A 113 -10.73 1.59 -1.38
N ARG A 114 -10.71 2.77 -1.99
CA ARG A 114 -9.77 3.85 -1.67
C ARG A 114 -9.91 4.26 -0.21
N ASP A 115 -11.13 4.49 0.26
CA ASP A 115 -11.40 4.93 1.63
C ASP A 115 -11.02 3.84 2.65
N SER A 116 -11.38 2.58 2.38
CA SER A 116 -10.93 1.42 3.15
C SER A 116 -9.40 1.34 3.23
N LEU A 117 -8.71 1.56 2.10
CA LEU A 117 -7.26 1.51 2.03
C LEU A 117 -6.62 2.65 2.82
N TYR A 118 -7.20 3.85 2.74
CA TYR A 118 -6.74 4.99 3.51
C TYR A 118 -6.91 4.77 5.03
N CYS A 119 -8.02 4.18 5.47
CA CYS A 119 -8.21 3.78 6.87
C CYS A 119 -7.14 2.79 7.36
N LEU A 120 -6.78 1.80 6.52
CA LEU A 120 -5.70 0.86 6.84
C LEU A 120 -4.35 1.58 6.91
N ILE A 121 -4.04 2.47 5.97
CA ILE A 121 -2.83 3.29 5.98
C ILE A 121 -2.71 4.11 7.26
N LEU A 122 -3.79 4.77 7.69
CA LEU A 122 -3.80 5.54 8.93
C LEU A 122 -3.56 4.66 10.15
N LYS A 123 -4.20 3.48 10.22
CA LYS A 123 -3.96 2.50 11.29
C LYS A 123 -2.49 2.05 11.32
N VAL A 124 -1.90 1.79 10.14
CA VAL A 124 -0.50 1.41 10.01
C VAL A 124 0.42 2.55 10.43
N TYR A 125 0.17 3.79 10.02
CA TYR A 125 0.97 4.96 10.42
C TYR A 125 0.90 5.28 11.92
N ASN A 126 -0.21 4.98 12.58
CA ASN A 126 -0.35 5.12 14.02
C ASN A 126 0.28 3.97 14.81
N GLY A 127 0.73 2.92 14.12
CA GLY A 127 1.48 1.82 14.69
C GLY A 127 2.87 2.25 15.20
N ASN A 128 3.32 1.63 16.30
CA ASN A 128 4.60 1.94 16.92
C ASN A 128 5.78 1.56 16.02
N PHE A 129 5.73 0.36 15.42
CA PHE A 129 6.76 -0.11 14.51
C PHE A 129 6.90 0.85 13.34
N MET A 130 5.80 1.17 12.64
CA MET A 130 5.89 2.05 11.47
C MET A 130 6.25 3.49 11.82
N ASN A 131 5.67 4.09 12.86
CA ASN A 131 6.04 5.44 13.28
C ASN A 131 7.52 5.54 13.64
N ASN A 132 8.07 4.53 14.33
CA ASN A 132 9.51 4.47 14.62
C ASN A 132 10.33 4.38 13.34
N LYS A 133 9.94 3.55 12.37
CA LYS A 133 10.69 3.41 11.10
C LYS A 133 10.63 4.64 10.22
N PHE A 134 9.49 5.33 10.18
CA PHE A 134 9.39 6.62 9.49
C PHE A 134 10.26 7.68 10.15
N LYS A 135 10.26 7.75 11.48
CA LYS A 135 11.13 8.66 12.23
C LYS A 135 12.61 8.36 12.01
N GLU A 136 13.01 7.10 12.08
CA GLU A 136 14.40 6.67 11.84
C GLU A 136 14.89 7.02 10.42
N ARG A 137 14.02 6.90 9.41
CA ARG A 137 14.42 7.00 8.00
C ARG A 137 14.27 8.39 7.40
N PHE A 138 13.27 9.16 7.84
CA PHE A 138 12.90 10.43 7.22
C PHE A 138 12.90 11.60 8.21
N ASP A 139 13.20 11.37 9.49
CA ASP A 139 13.06 12.35 10.57
C ASP A 139 11.63 12.95 10.67
N VAL A 140 10.63 12.16 10.29
CA VAL A 140 9.22 12.53 10.34
C VAL A 140 8.48 11.58 11.27
N SER A 141 7.74 12.14 12.22
CA SER A 141 6.75 11.37 12.98
C SER A 141 5.43 11.34 12.23
N THR A 142 4.90 10.13 12.03
CA THR A 142 3.61 9.89 11.37
C THR A 142 2.42 10.19 12.28
N GLN A 143 2.64 10.36 13.60
CA GLN A 143 1.59 10.74 14.57
C GLN A 143 0.96 12.11 14.28
N LYS A 144 1.61 12.98 13.50
CA LYS A 144 1.04 14.27 13.08
C LYS A 144 0.14 14.18 11.85
N LEU A 145 0.16 13.08 11.10
CA LEU A 145 -0.65 12.92 9.86
C LEU A 145 -2.16 12.88 10.14
N THR A 146 -2.58 12.64 11.38
CA THR A 146 -3.98 12.67 11.82
C THR A 146 -4.47 14.05 12.28
N GLN A 147 -3.59 15.04 12.43
CA GLN A 147 -3.97 16.39 12.88
C GLN A 147 -4.40 17.32 11.75
N VAL A 148 -4.27 16.89 10.49
CA VAL A 148 -4.68 17.67 9.32
C VAL A 148 -5.82 16.94 8.60
N ASN A 149 -7.04 17.48 8.79
CA ASN A 149 -8.29 17.33 8.02
C ASN A 149 -9.27 16.18 8.31
N ASP A 150 -10.52 16.57 8.62
CA ASP A 150 -11.81 15.94 8.27
C ASP A 150 -11.98 14.41 8.42
N LEU A 151 -11.41 13.81 9.46
CA LEU A 151 -11.69 12.41 9.83
C LEU A 151 -13.16 12.13 10.20
N SER A 152 -13.99 13.17 10.39
CA SER A 152 -15.43 13.02 10.61
C SER A 152 -16.22 12.56 9.38
N LEU A 153 -15.62 12.56 8.18
CA LEU A 153 -16.27 12.11 6.95
C LEU A 153 -15.92 10.66 6.55
N LEU A 154 -14.83 10.11 7.10
CA LEU A 154 -14.39 8.73 6.86
C LEU A 154 -14.65 7.91 8.11
N ASN A 155 -15.86 7.39 8.25
CA ASN A 155 -16.18 6.49 9.35
C ASN A 155 -15.53 5.11 9.10
N CYS A 156 -14.25 4.99 9.42
CA CYS A 156 -13.46 3.77 9.22
C CYS A 156 -14.05 2.54 9.95
N ASP A 157 -14.92 2.76 10.95
CA ASP A 157 -15.64 1.70 11.67
C ASP A 157 -16.88 1.20 10.91
N ASP A 158 -17.53 2.02 10.07
CA ASP A 158 -18.69 1.61 9.27
C ASP A 158 -18.31 0.80 8.04
N ILE A 159 -17.09 0.99 7.52
CA ILE A 159 -16.58 0.32 6.32
C ILE A 159 -16.43 -1.21 6.54
N LYS A 160 -16.20 -1.65 7.80
CA LYS A 160 -16.09 -3.08 8.16
C LYS A 160 -17.40 -3.85 8.06
N ARG A 161 -18.56 -3.19 8.09
CA ARG A 161 -19.86 -3.88 8.14
C ARG A 161 -20.38 -4.36 6.78
N ASN A 162 -19.80 -3.92 5.67
CA ASN A 162 -20.29 -4.25 4.32
C ASN A 162 -19.32 -5.11 3.49
N SER A 163 -18.20 -5.58 4.06
CA SER A 163 -17.22 -6.41 3.34
C SER A 163 -17.46 -7.92 3.44
N PHE A 164 -18.51 -8.36 4.14
CA PHE A 164 -18.83 -9.79 4.35
C PHE A 164 -20.18 -10.24 3.77
N ASP A 165 -20.95 -9.34 3.16
CA ASP A 165 -22.23 -9.68 2.53
C ASP A 165 -22.17 -9.47 1.00
N THR A 166 -21.47 -10.38 0.30
CA THR A 166 -21.72 -10.72 -1.13
C THR A 166 -21.14 -12.09 -1.45
#